data_AF-A0A8B6H7N1-F1
#
_entry.id   AF-A0A8B6H7N1-F1
#
_cell.length_a   1.000
_cell.length_b   1.000
_cell.length_c   1.000
_cell.angle_alpha   90.00
_cell.angle_beta   90.00
_cell.angle_gamma   90.00
#
_symmetry.space_group_name_H-M   'P 1'
#
loop_
_entity.id
_entity.type
_entity.pdbx_description
1 polymer ?
#
loop_
_entity_poly.entity_id
_entity_poly.type
_entity_poly.pdbx_seq_one_letter_code
_entity_poly.pdbx_strand_id
1 'polypeptide(L)'
;MRIIRCRLNRLIKTSICATLLISLVYVISLVVITVKENQCSNEESLHFIEDLCEDYKSHRVEGRLCEAICESKDIIFQKCANYRGGKVVLLAQCNGRCQEGKNVKAVIKTKRWEGHHFEPLNLGTHGNKSLTADSLKIAKTLMNDLIYSTTKVNMGSIKDIFEKLWEMDFTSFVKSARYPGADNVVIESLWKLLNQDEYLFMSVNKDSHFIPKIYGTCGGVYVMEYAPSGENLNSSPSIFTAKKGGWVERASIALQILDICQSLDIDFHEPLHFCDVRKKTLD
;
A
#
# COMPACT_ATOMS: atom_id res chain seq x y z
N MET A 1 56.87 -5.83 45.38
CA MET A 1 55.41 -6.12 45.29
C MET A 1 54.53 -5.02 44.66
N ARG A 2 54.77 -3.71 44.87
CA ARG A 2 53.89 -2.64 44.32
C ARG A 2 53.89 -2.51 42.78
N ILE A 3 55.00 -2.80 42.10
CA ILE A 3 55.14 -2.63 40.64
C ILE A 3 54.32 -3.67 39.85
N ILE A 4 54.23 -4.91 40.35
CA ILE A 4 53.48 -6.01 39.71
C ILE A 4 51.98 -5.75 39.77
N ARG A 5 51.49 -5.22 40.91
CA ARG A 5 50.07 -4.86 41.11
C ARG A 5 49.62 -3.72 40.19
N CYS A 6 50.53 -2.80 39.86
CA CYS A 6 50.27 -1.71 38.92
C CYS A 6 50.17 -2.18 37.46
N ARG A 7 51.04 -3.11 37.03
CA ARG A 7 50.99 -3.71 35.68
C ARG A 7 49.75 -4.60 35.49
N LEU A 8 49.38 -5.37 36.50
CA LEU A 8 48.19 -6.23 36.46
C LEU A 8 46.90 -5.40 36.39
N ASN A 9 46.78 -4.31 37.16
CA ASN A 9 45.65 -3.39 37.05
C ASN A 9 45.58 -2.67 35.69
N ARG A 10 46.73 -2.39 35.05
CA ARG A 10 46.75 -1.81 33.70
C ARG A 10 46.24 -2.80 32.65
N LEU A 11 46.68 -4.06 32.73
CA LEU A 11 46.25 -5.14 31.84
C LEU A 11 44.76 -5.49 32.00
N ILE A 12 44.25 -5.52 33.24
CA ILE A 12 42.83 -5.72 33.52
C ILE A 12 42.00 -4.56 32.97
N LYS A 13 42.43 -3.30 33.17
CA LYS A 13 41.73 -2.12 32.62
C LYS A 13 41.73 -2.11 31.09
N THR A 14 42.82 -2.50 30.43
CA THR A 14 42.85 -2.60 28.96
C THR A 14 41.97 -3.74 28.44
N SER A 15 41.92 -4.87 29.13
CA SER A 15 41.05 -6.01 28.77
C SER A 15 39.56 -5.66 28.93
N ILE A 16 39.19 -4.98 30.01
CA ILE A 16 37.81 -4.50 30.23
C ILE A 16 37.43 -3.44 29.17
N CYS A 17 38.32 -2.52 28.81
CA CYS A 17 38.03 -1.55 27.74
C CYS A 17 37.87 -2.22 26.37
N ALA A 18 38.70 -3.21 26.05
CA ALA A 18 38.60 -3.94 24.79
C ALA A 18 37.29 -4.73 24.68
N THR A 19 36.89 -5.43 25.75
CA THR A 19 35.62 -6.18 25.79
C THR A 19 34.40 -5.26 25.70
N LEU A 20 34.42 -4.10 26.38
CA LEU A 20 33.36 -3.09 26.26
C LEU A 20 33.26 -2.54 24.83
N LEU A 21 34.38 -2.23 24.18
CA LEU A 21 34.40 -1.76 22.78
C LEU A 21 33.85 -2.81 21.82
N ILE A 22 34.22 -4.08 21.97
CA ILE A 22 33.72 -5.18 21.13
C ILE A 22 32.20 -5.34 21.32
N SER A 23 31.72 -5.31 22.58
CA SER A 23 30.29 -5.39 22.86
C SER A 23 29.50 -4.21 22.27
N LEU A 24 30.06 -3.00 22.30
CA LEU A 24 29.46 -1.81 21.72
C LEU A 24 29.36 -1.93 20.19
N VAL A 25 30.43 -2.37 19.52
CA VAL A 25 30.42 -2.60 18.06
C VAL A 25 29.41 -3.68 17.67
N TYR A 26 29.31 -4.75 18.46
CA TYR A 26 28.32 -5.81 18.24
C TYR A 26 26.89 -5.31 18.36
N VAL A 27 26.57 -4.54 19.41
CA VAL A 27 25.25 -3.93 19.60
C VAL A 27 24.93 -2.95 18.47
N ILE A 28 25.88 -2.10 18.07
CA ILE A 28 25.71 -1.18 16.93
C ILE A 28 25.44 -1.98 15.65
N SER A 29 26.16 -3.06 15.42
CA SER A 29 25.97 -3.91 14.24
C SER A 29 24.58 -4.56 14.22
N LEU A 30 24.12 -5.09 15.36
CA LEU A 30 22.77 -5.62 15.50
C LEU A 30 21.71 -4.55 15.22
N VAL A 31 21.87 -3.34 15.78
CA VAL A 31 20.95 -2.22 15.55
C VAL A 31 20.94 -1.83 14.07
N VAL A 32 22.10 -1.75 13.41
CA VAL A 32 22.19 -1.43 11.97
C VAL A 32 21.51 -2.50 11.12
N ILE A 33 21.71 -3.78 11.44
CA ILE A 33 21.06 -4.90 10.73
C ILE A 33 19.54 -4.81 10.90
N THR A 34 19.05 -4.68 12.13
CA THR A 34 17.61 -4.55 12.40
C THR A 34 17.00 -3.31 11.75
N VAL A 35 17.72 -2.19 11.70
CA VAL A 35 17.24 -0.97 11.03
C VAL A 35 17.18 -1.17 9.52
N LYS A 36 18.18 -1.82 8.91
CA LYS A 36 18.20 -2.13 7.48
C LYS A 36 17.09 -3.10 7.07
N GLU A 37 16.85 -4.15 7.83
CA GLU A 37 15.76 -5.11 7.57
C GLU A 37 14.36 -4.48 7.63
N ASN A 38 14.22 -3.34 8.32
CA ASN A 38 12.96 -2.61 8.44
C ASN A 38 12.86 -1.40 7.49
N GLN A 39 13.87 -1.14 6.65
CA GLN A 39 13.88 -0.04 5.70
C GLN A 39 13.68 -0.54 4.29
N CYS A 40 12.86 0.17 3.54
CA CYS A 40 12.71 -0.09 2.12
C CYS A 40 13.91 0.46 1.33
N SER A 41 14.27 -0.23 0.24
CA SER A 41 15.23 0.28 -0.73
C SER A 41 14.52 0.95 -1.90
N ASN A 42 15.02 2.12 -2.32
CA ASN A 42 14.56 2.76 -3.54
C ASN A 42 14.89 1.92 -4.78
N GLU A 43 15.99 1.16 -4.76
CA GLU A 43 16.39 0.28 -5.85
C GLU A 43 15.39 -0.88 -6.03
N GLU A 44 15.02 -1.55 -4.92
CA GLU A 44 13.98 -2.58 -4.93
C GLU A 44 12.61 -2.01 -5.34
N SER A 45 12.31 -0.77 -4.94
CA SER A 45 11.08 -0.09 -5.35
C SER A 45 11.06 0.27 -6.84
N LEU A 46 12.22 0.55 -7.43
CA LEU A 46 12.33 0.81 -8.86
C LEU A 46 12.20 -0.49 -9.66
N HIS A 47 12.88 -1.56 -9.23
CA HIS A 47 12.69 -2.90 -9.78
C HIS A 47 11.21 -3.31 -9.69
N PHE A 48 10.53 -2.92 -8.60
CA PHE A 48 9.10 -3.16 -8.45
C PHE A 48 8.26 -2.56 -9.60
N ILE A 49 8.53 -1.30 -9.91
CA ILE A 49 7.82 -0.59 -10.98
C ILE A 49 8.22 -1.16 -12.34
N GLU A 50 9.47 -1.58 -12.51
CA GLU A 50 9.96 -2.20 -13.74
C GLU A 50 9.24 -3.51 -14.06
N ASP A 51 9.14 -4.44 -13.11
CA ASP A 51 8.43 -5.71 -13.33
C ASP A 51 6.94 -5.48 -13.60
N LEU A 52 6.29 -4.57 -12.85
CA LEU A 52 4.90 -4.18 -13.09
C LEU A 52 4.70 -3.67 -14.53
N CYS A 53 5.66 -2.90 -15.03
CA CYS A 53 5.61 -2.37 -16.38
C CYS A 53 5.95 -3.41 -17.45
N GLU A 54 6.79 -4.39 -17.14
CA GLU A 54 7.01 -5.54 -18.01
C GLU A 54 5.73 -6.40 -18.12
N ASP A 55 5.07 -6.64 -17.00
CA ASP A 55 3.77 -7.33 -16.95
C ASP A 55 2.72 -6.61 -17.78
N TYR A 56 2.63 -5.28 -17.65
CA TYR A 56 1.69 -4.48 -18.42
C TYR A 56 1.99 -4.56 -19.94
N LYS A 57 3.25 -4.35 -20.34
CA LYS A 57 3.68 -4.43 -21.74
C LYS A 57 3.49 -5.84 -22.33
N SER A 58 3.56 -6.86 -21.49
CA SER A 58 3.32 -8.26 -21.86
C SER A 58 1.86 -8.68 -21.79
N HIS A 59 0.94 -7.75 -21.52
CA HIS A 59 -0.49 -8.00 -21.35
C HIS A 59 -0.81 -9.05 -20.27
N ARG A 60 -0.06 -9.05 -19.16
CA ARG A 60 -0.32 -9.90 -17.98
C ARG A 60 -1.12 -9.20 -16.89
N VAL A 61 -1.12 -7.87 -16.90
CA VAL A 61 -1.91 -7.03 -16.00
C VAL A 61 -2.57 -5.90 -16.77
N GLU A 62 -3.65 -5.37 -16.22
CA GLU A 62 -4.36 -4.23 -16.79
C GLU A 62 -4.81 -3.26 -15.68
N GLY A 63 -5.13 -2.02 -16.05
CA GLY A 63 -5.72 -1.05 -15.16
C GLY A 63 -5.60 0.38 -15.69
N ARG A 64 -6.52 1.25 -15.27
CA ARG A 64 -6.65 2.63 -15.76
C ARG A 64 -5.37 3.47 -15.68
N LEU A 65 -4.46 3.16 -14.74
CA LEU A 65 -3.22 3.91 -14.52
C LEU A 65 -1.96 3.16 -15.00
N CYS A 66 -2.08 1.99 -15.63
CA CYS A 66 -0.89 1.29 -16.14
C CYS A 66 -0.12 2.14 -17.16
N GLU A 67 -0.81 2.74 -18.14
CA GLU A 67 -0.18 3.65 -19.12
C GLU A 67 0.49 4.85 -18.44
N ALA A 68 -0.15 5.43 -17.42
CA ALA A 68 0.34 6.57 -16.64
C ALA A 68 1.63 6.26 -15.85
N ILE A 69 1.74 5.04 -15.34
CA ILE A 69 2.91 4.56 -14.58
C ILE A 69 4.04 4.13 -15.52
N CYS A 70 3.70 3.46 -16.62
CA CYS A 70 4.67 2.70 -17.41
C CYS A 70 5.14 3.39 -18.67
N GLU A 71 4.29 4.18 -19.32
CA GLU A 71 4.58 4.75 -20.64
C GLU A 71 4.65 6.27 -20.61
N SER A 72 3.55 6.94 -20.28
CA SER A 72 3.48 8.41 -20.27
C SER A 72 4.26 9.04 -19.11
N LYS A 73 4.53 8.26 -18.06
CA LYS A 73 5.26 8.69 -16.85
C LYS A 73 4.61 9.90 -16.17
N ASP A 74 3.29 9.97 -16.24
CA ASP A 74 2.50 10.93 -15.49
C ASP A 74 2.52 10.63 -13.98
N ILE A 75 2.79 9.37 -13.60
CA ILE A 75 2.95 8.93 -12.21
C ILE A 75 4.40 8.52 -11.99
N ILE A 76 5.14 9.36 -11.27
CA ILE A 76 6.59 9.27 -11.12
C ILE A 76 6.95 8.87 -9.69
N PHE A 77 7.61 7.72 -9.53
CA PHE A 77 8.19 7.29 -8.26
C PHE A 77 9.12 8.36 -7.66
N GLN A 78 9.01 8.60 -6.35
CA GLN A 78 9.83 9.58 -5.63
C GLN A 78 10.73 8.89 -4.61
N LYS A 79 10.13 8.16 -3.68
CA LYS A 79 10.85 7.42 -2.64
C LYS A 79 9.99 6.30 -2.09
N CYS A 80 10.64 5.28 -1.57
CA CYS A 80 9.95 4.25 -0.80
C CYS A 80 9.54 4.83 0.58
N ALA A 81 8.40 4.39 1.11
CA ALA A 81 7.91 4.85 2.42
C ALA A 81 8.04 3.76 3.50
N ASN A 82 7.78 2.49 3.18
CA ASN A 82 7.86 1.38 4.13
C ASN A 82 7.78 0.02 3.42
N TYR A 83 8.53 -0.99 3.92
CA TYR A 83 8.23 -2.41 3.69
C TYR A 83 7.96 -3.08 5.04
N ARG A 84 6.78 -3.69 5.18
CA ARG A 84 6.51 -4.62 6.30
C ARG A 84 5.87 -5.88 5.75
N GLY A 85 6.57 -7.01 5.85
CA GLY A 85 6.03 -8.33 5.51
C GLY A 85 5.56 -8.45 4.05
N GLY A 86 6.30 -7.87 3.10
CA GLY A 86 5.97 -7.90 1.67
C GLY A 86 4.98 -6.83 1.18
N LYS A 87 4.44 -5.98 2.07
CA LYS A 87 3.60 -4.83 1.70
C LYS A 87 4.44 -3.73 1.07
N VAL A 88 4.08 -3.28 -0.12
CA VAL A 88 4.75 -2.20 -0.86
C VAL A 88 4.00 -0.89 -0.66
N VAL A 89 4.71 0.16 -0.25
CA VAL A 89 4.19 1.52 -0.12
C VAL A 89 5.21 2.51 -0.66
N LEU A 90 4.91 3.12 -1.80
CA LEU A 90 5.80 4.05 -2.50
C LEU A 90 5.15 5.43 -2.59
N LEU A 91 5.95 6.47 -2.40
CA LEU A 91 5.53 7.83 -2.70
C LEU A 91 5.79 8.14 -4.16
N ALA A 92 4.82 8.78 -4.78
CA ALA A 92 4.86 9.19 -6.17
C ALA A 92 4.38 10.63 -6.33
N GLN A 93 4.77 11.22 -7.45
CA GLN A 93 4.26 12.49 -7.94
C GLN A 93 3.34 12.18 -9.12
N CYS A 94 2.11 12.66 -9.08
CA CYS A 94 1.13 12.45 -10.13
C CYS A 94 0.83 13.77 -10.85
N ASN A 95 1.04 13.78 -12.16
CA ASN A 95 0.97 14.97 -12.99
C ASN A 95 -0.28 14.90 -13.88
N GLY A 96 -1.34 15.60 -13.50
CA GLY A 96 -2.56 15.76 -14.31
C GLY A 96 -3.46 14.53 -14.42
N ARG A 97 -2.99 13.32 -14.12
CA ARG A 97 -3.78 12.08 -14.20
C ARG A 97 -4.66 11.79 -12.99
N CYS A 98 -4.15 12.04 -11.78
CA CYS A 98 -4.88 11.76 -10.53
C CYS A 98 -5.90 12.86 -10.21
N GLN A 99 -5.51 14.10 -10.48
CA GLN A 99 -6.39 15.26 -10.44
C GLN A 99 -6.15 16.05 -11.72
N GLU A 100 -7.22 16.22 -12.50
CA GLU A 100 -7.13 16.83 -13.83
C GLU A 100 -6.44 18.19 -13.77
N GLY A 101 -5.36 18.34 -14.55
CA GLY A 101 -4.57 19.55 -14.65
C GLY A 101 -3.72 19.92 -13.42
N LYS A 102 -3.61 19.04 -12.40
CA LYS A 102 -2.86 19.32 -11.17
C LYS A 102 -1.71 18.34 -10.93
N ASN A 103 -0.63 18.87 -10.37
CA ASN A 103 0.48 18.08 -9.86
C ASN A 103 0.23 17.80 -8.37
N VAL A 104 0.00 16.53 -8.02
CA VAL A 104 -0.33 16.12 -6.64
C VAL A 104 0.57 14.99 -6.17
N LYS A 105 0.84 14.94 -4.86
CA LYS A 105 1.48 13.78 -4.25
C LYS A 105 0.50 12.60 -4.24
N ALA A 106 1.02 11.42 -4.51
CA ALA A 106 0.25 10.18 -4.53
C ALA A 106 1.02 9.06 -3.81
N VAL A 107 0.31 8.00 -3.47
CA VAL A 107 0.87 6.78 -2.89
C VAL A 107 0.55 5.61 -3.81
N ILE A 108 1.57 4.84 -4.20
CA ILE A 108 1.43 3.57 -4.91
C ILE A 108 1.52 2.45 -3.88
N LYS A 109 0.57 1.51 -3.91
CA LYS A 109 0.42 0.54 -2.83
C LYS A 109 -0.03 -0.84 -3.32
N THR A 110 0.47 -1.88 -2.65
CA THR A 110 -0.05 -3.25 -2.73
C THR A 110 0.25 -4.01 -1.44
N LYS A 111 -0.66 -4.92 -1.04
CA LYS A 111 -0.50 -5.80 0.13
C LYS A 111 0.70 -6.74 -0.01
N ARG A 112 1.06 -7.15 -1.23
CA ARG A 112 2.12 -8.13 -1.47
C ARG A 112 2.93 -7.82 -2.73
N TRP A 113 4.24 -8.00 -2.64
CA TRP A 113 5.19 -8.05 -3.75
C TRP A 113 5.34 -9.48 -4.28
N GLU A 114 5.55 -9.64 -5.59
CA GLU A 114 5.66 -10.95 -6.24
C GLU A 114 6.84 -11.74 -5.66
N GLY A 115 6.50 -12.90 -5.09
CA GLY A 115 7.30 -13.66 -4.12
C GLY A 115 6.39 -14.31 -3.06
N HIS A 116 5.28 -13.64 -2.74
CA HIS A 116 4.17 -14.19 -1.95
C HIS A 116 2.85 -14.04 -2.72
N HIS A 117 2.66 -14.89 -3.73
CA HIS A 117 1.56 -14.83 -4.71
C HIS A 117 0.18 -14.55 -4.08
N PHE A 118 -0.59 -13.67 -4.72
CA PHE A 118 -2.05 -13.79 -4.67
C PHE A 118 -2.42 -15.13 -5.29
N GLU A 119 -3.34 -15.87 -4.69
CA GLU A 119 -3.80 -17.13 -5.28
C GLU A 119 -4.48 -16.81 -6.62
N PRO A 120 -3.96 -17.33 -7.75
CA PRO A 120 -4.49 -17.00 -9.06
C PRO A 120 -5.90 -17.57 -9.21
N LEU A 121 -6.74 -16.86 -9.96
CA LEU A 121 -8.10 -17.30 -10.24
C LEU A 121 -8.06 -18.29 -11.42
N ASN A 122 -7.71 -19.54 -11.13
CA ASN A 122 -7.58 -20.60 -12.14
C ASN A 122 -8.92 -20.93 -12.82
N LEU A 123 -9.26 -20.18 -13.86
CA LEU A 123 -10.51 -20.32 -14.62
C LEU A 123 -10.29 -21.01 -15.96
N GLY A 124 -11.32 -21.70 -16.44
CA GLY A 124 -11.30 -22.31 -17.77
C GLY A 124 -11.25 -21.26 -18.87
N THR A 125 -10.40 -21.48 -19.87
CA THR A 125 -10.24 -20.60 -21.03
C THR A 125 -10.42 -21.36 -22.35
N HIS A 126 -10.81 -20.65 -23.40
CA HIS A 126 -10.76 -21.13 -24.78
C HIS A 126 -9.31 -21.14 -25.30
N GLY A 127 -9.08 -21.75 -26.47
CA GLY A 127 -7.73 -21.84 -27.07
C GLY A 127 -7.06 -20.48 -27.34
N ASN A 128 -7.85 -19.40 -27.43
CA ASN A 128 -7.37 -18.02 -27.52
C ASN A 128 -7.17 -17.34 -26.14
N LYS A 129 -7.10 -18.12 -25.05
CA LYS A 129 -6.96 -17.64 -23.67
C LYS A 129 -8.11 -16.77 -23.14
N SER A 130 -9.19 -16.59 -23.89
CA SER A 130 -10.40 -15.90 -23.42
C SER A 130 -11.18 -16.78 -22.47
N LEU A 131 -11.83 -16.18 -21.48
CA LEU A 131 -12.65 -16.89 -20.51
C LEU A 131 -13.89 -17.49 -21.17
N THR A 132 -14.28 -18.68 -20.72
CA THR A 132 -15.57 -19.25 -21.08
C THR A 132 -16.71 -18.49 -20.39
N ALA A 133 -17.94 -18.58 -20.93
CA ALA A 133 -19.11 -17.99 -20.28
C ALA A 133 -19.34 -18.54 -18.86
N ASP A 134 -19.10 -19.83 -18.65
CA ASP A 134 -19.19 -20.47 -17.32
C ASP A 134 -18.10 -19.93 -16.38
N SER A 135 -16.89 -19.76 -16.88
CA SER A 135 -15.78 -19.16 -16.12
C SER A 135 -16.10 -17.73 -15.66
N LEU A 136 -16.69 -16.90 -16.52
CA LEU A 136 -17.12 -15.55 -16.15
C LEU A 136 -18.21 -15.58 -15.07
N LYS A 137 -19.13 -16.55 -15.13
CA LYS A 137 -20.15 -16.73 -14.09
C LYS A 137 -19.54 -17.16 -12.75
N ILE A 138 -18.57 -18.07 -12.78
CA ILE A 138 -17.81 -18.50 -11.60
C ILE A 138 -17.05 -17.30 -11.00
N ALA A 139 -16.32 -16.54 -11.84
CA ALA A 139 -15.59 -15.34 -11.41
C ALA A 139 -16.52 -14.33 -10.72
N LYS A 140 -17.66 -14.02 -11.34
CA LYS A 140 -18.67 -13.13 -10.74
C LYS A 140 -19.10 -13.61 -9.36
N THR A 141 -19.41 -14.91 -9.24
CA THR A 141 -19.90 -15.49 -7.98
C THR A 141 -18.84 -15.38 -6.89
N LEU A 142 -17.61 -15.81 -7.17
CA LEU A 142 -16.49 -15.75 -6.22
C LEU A 142 -16.16 -14.31 -5.80
N MET A 143 -16.14 -13.38 -6.75
CA MET A 143 -15.90 -11.97 -6.45
C MET A 143 -17.00 -11.39 -5.57
N ASN A 144 -18.28 -11.67 -5.87
CA ASN A 144 -19.38 -11.17 -5.06
C ASN A 144 -19.36 -11.76 -3.65
N ASP A 145 -19.04 -13.04 -3.50
CA ASP A 145 -18.92 -13.70 -2.20
C ASP A 145 -17.77 -13.11 -1.37
N LEU A 146 -16.63 -12.81 -2.01
CA LEU A 146 -15.49 -12.15 -1.37
C LEU A 146 -15.85 -10.72 -0.92
N ILE A 147 -16.51 -9.95 -1.79
CA ILE A 147 -16.96 -8.59 -1.50
C ILE A 147 -17.96 -8.61 -0.34
N TYR A 148 -18.96 -9.48 -0.40
CA TYR A 148 -20.00 -9.58 0.61
C TYR A 148 -19.45 -10.06 1.96
N SER A 149 -18.59 -11.09 1.96
CA SER A 149 -18.00 -11.60 3.21
C SER A 149 -17.18 -10.54 3.93
N THR A 150 -16.44 -9.71 3.17
CA THR A 150 -15.54 -8.68 3.70
C THR A 150 -16.25 -7.37 4.05
N THR A 151 -17.21 -6.92 3.23
CA THR A 151 -17.81 -5.58 3.33
C THR A 151 -19.30 -5.56 3.64
N LYS A 152 -19.97 -6.71 3.60
CA LYS A 152 -21.43 -6.86 3.69
C LYS A 152 -22.22 -6.15 2.59
N VAL A 153 -21.56 -5.68 1.53
CA VAL A 153 -22.19 -5.11 0.34
C VAL A 153 -22.44 -6.20 -0.69
N ASN A 154 -23.65 -6.22 -1.26
CA ASN A 154 -23.99 -7.13 -2.35
C ASN A 154 -23.89 -6.39 -3.69
N MET A 155 -23.22 -6.99 -4.68
CA MET A 155 -23.12 -6.47 -6.04
C MET A 155 -24.01 -7.30 -6.97
N GLY A 156 -24.99 -6.66 -7.63
CA GLY A 156 -26.00 -7.36 -8.44
C GLY A 156 -25.44 -7.95 -9.74
N SER A 157 -24.49 -7.24 -10.37
CA SER A 157 -23.91 -7.61 -11.66
C SER A 157 -22.39 -7.51 -11.67
N ILE A 158 -21.73 -8.23 -12.60
CA ILE A 158 -20.29 -8.10 -12.79
C ILE A 158 -19.94 -6.68 -13.28
N LYS A 159 -20.83 -6.05 -14.04
CA LYS A 159 -20.70 -4.65 -14.43
C LYS A 159 -20.67 -3.75 -13.20
N ASP A 160 -21.52 -4.00 -12.21
CA ASP A 160 -21.56 -3.22 -10.96
C ASP A 160 -20.23 -3.35 -10.19
N ILE A 161 -19.65 -4.56 -10.14
CA ILE A 161 -18.34 -4.80 -9.52
C ILE A 161 -17.29 -3.93 -10.21
N PHE A 162 -17.24 -3.97 -11.53
CA PHE A 162 -16.24 -3.26 -12.32
C PHE A 162 -16.40 -1.75 -12.27
N GLU A 163 -17.62 -1.24 -12.44
CA GLU A 163 -17.90 0.20 -12.38
C GLU A 163 -17.69 0.76 -10.97
N LYS A 164 -18.12 0.04 -9.94
CA LYS A 164 -18.05 0.52 -8.56
C LYS A 164 -16.67 0.37 -7.94
N LEU A 165 -15.98 -0.75 -8.17
CA LEU A 165 -14.73 -1.09 -7.49
C LEU A 165 -13.49 -0.89 -8.36
N TRP A 166 -13.61 -0.75 -9.68
CA TRP A 166 -12.45 -0.62 -10.57
C TRP A 166 -12.52 0.55 -11.55
N GLU A 167 -13.65 1.27 -11.57
CA GLU A 167 -13.90 2.46 -12.42
C GLU A 167 -13.57 2.22 -13.90
N MET A 168 -13.82 1.01 -14.38
CA MET A 168 -13.58 0.58 -15.76
C MET A 168 -14.83 -0.09 -16.33
N ASP A 169 -15.11 0.15 -17.61
CA ASP A 169 -16.12 -0.60 -18.35
C ASP A 169 -15.50 -1.88 -18.93
N PHE A 170 -15.79 -3.00 -18.26
CA PHE A 170 -15.35 -4.33 -18.68
C PHE A 170 -15.68 -4.63 -20.14
N THR A 171 -16.91 -4.34 -20.57
CA THR A 171 -17.38 -4.74 -21.90
C THR A 171 -16.71 -3.91 -22.99
N SER A 172 -16.60 -2.60 -22.77
CA SER A 172 -15.93 -1.70 -23.70
C SER A 172 -14.44 -2.02 -23.80
N PHE A 173 -13.79 -2.30 -22.66
CA PHE A 173 -12.39 -2.69 -22.63
C PHE A 173 -12.14 -3.96 -23.45
N VAL A 174 -12.83 -5.06 -23.14
CA VAL A 174 -12.64 -6.36 -23.81
C VAL A 174 -12.87 -6.27 -25.33
N LYS A 175 -13.84 -5.46 -25.76
CA LYS A 175 -14.10 -5.22 -27.19
C LYS A 175 -12.99 -4.41 -27.89
N SER A 176 -12.36 -3.49 -27.17
CA SER A 176 -11.31 -2.60 -27.71
C SER A 176 -9.92 -3.24 -27.68
N ALA A 177 -9.71 -4.23 -26.83
CA ALA A 177 -8.42 -4.89 -26.65
C ALA A 177 -7.96 -5.58 -27.94
N ARG A 178 -6.68 -5.39 -28.29
CA ARG A 178 -6.07 -5.91 -29.52
C ARG A 178 -5.24 -7.17 -29.29
N TYR A 179 -5.41 -7.83 -28.14
CA TYR A 179 -4.66 -9.02 -27.74
C TYR A 179 -5.61 -10.10 -27.20
N PRO A 180 -5.25 -11.39 -27.35
CA PRO A 180 -6.06 -12.52 -26.87
C PRO A 180 -6.09 -12.60 -25.34
N GLY A 181 -7.22 -13.01 -24.76
CA GLY A 181 -7.37 -13.22 -23.31
C GLY A 181 -7.50 -11.95 -22.48
N ALA A 182 -7.89 -10.83 -23.08
CA ALA A 182 -8.06 -9.55 -22.40
C ALA A 182 -9.03 -9.61 -21.22
N ASP A 183 -10.14 -10.33 -21.38
CA ASP A 183 -11.10 -10.63 -20.32
C ASP A 183 -10.47 -11.36 -19.13
N ASN A 184 -9.63 -12.37 -19.38
CA ASN A 184 -8.93 -13.10 -18.33
C ASN A 184 -7.95 -12.21 -17.56
N VAL A 185 -7.13 -11.44 -18.27
CA VAL A 185 -6.14 -10.52 -17.68
C VAL A 185 -6.79 -9.49 -16.77
N VAL A 186 -7.93 -8.97 -17.21
CA VAL A 186 -8.74 -7.98 -16.51
C VAL A 186 -9.36 -8.59 -15.25
N ILE A 187 -9.93 -9.79 -15.35
CA ILE A 187 -10.48 -10.52 -14.20
C ILE A 187 -9.40 -10.86 -13.17
N GLU A 188 -8.23 -11.31 -13.60
CA GLU A 188 -7.09 -11.60 -12.71
C GLU A 188 -6.56 -10.34 -12.02
N SER A 189 -6.44 -9.23 -12.76
CA SER A 189 -6.02 -7.95 -12.19
C SER A 189 -6.97 -7.47 -11.09
N LEU A 190 -8.28 -7.52 -11.35
CA LEU A 190 -9.30 -7.20 -10.36
C LEU A 190 -9.28 -8.16 -9.18
N TRP A 191 -9.12 -9.46 -9.43
CA TRP A 191 -9.03 -10.47 -8.37
C TRP A 191 -7.88 -10.18 -7.39
N LYS A 192 -6.70 -9.81 -7.89
CA LYS A 192 -5.55 -9.38 -7.06
C LYS A 192 -5.89 -8.16 -6.20
N LEU A 193 -6.71 -7.23 -6.70
CA LEU A 193 -7.15 -6.05 -5.95
C LEU A 193 -8.18 -6.40 -4.87
N LEU A 194 -9.19 -7.23 -5.18
CA LEU A 194 -10.25 -7.62 -4.25
C LEU A 194 -9.73 -8.44 -3.06
N ASN A 195 -8.63 -9.18 -3.23
CA ASN A 195 -7.94 -9.88 -2.14
C ASN A 195 -7.19 -8.96 -1.16
N GLN A 196 -7.32 -7.65 -1.33
CA GLN A 196 -6.74 -6.64 -0.45
C GLN A 196 -7.84 -5.91 0.30
N ASP A 197 -8.01 -6.27 1.57
CA ASP A 197 -9.05 -5.74 2.46
C ASP A 197 -9.08 -4.19 2.48
N GLU A 198 -7.90 -3.56 2.47
CA GLU A 198 -7.75 -2.10 2.46
C GLU A 198 -8.26 -1.47 1.16
N TYR A 199 -7.92 -2.05 0.00
CA TYR A 199 -8.41 -1.58 -1.29
C TYR A 199 -9.93 -1.71 -1.37
N LEU A 200 -10.45 -2.88 -0.96
CA LEU A 200 -11.86 -3.18 -1.03
C LEU A 200 -12.68 -2.25 -0.11
N PHE A 201 -12.23 -2.05 1.12
CA PHE A 201 -12.85 -1.12 2.06
C PHE A 201 -12.92 0.30 1.50
N MET A 202 -11.79 0.82 0.98
CA MET A 202 -11.74 2.17 0.42
C MET A 202 -12.59 2.31 -0.84
N SER A 203 -12.57 1.31 -1.73
CA SER A 203 -13.32 1.33 -2.99
C SER A 203 -14.82 1.32 -2.77
N VAL A 204 -15.30 0.57 -1.76
CA VAL A 204 -16.72 0.54 -1.39
C VAL A 204 -17.17 1.86 -0.77
N ASN A 205 -16.30 2.53 -0.01
CA ASN A 205 -16.61 3.73 0.76
C ASN A 205 -15.98 5.00 0.17
N LYS A 206 -15.84 5.07 -1.16
CA LYS A 206 -15.18 6.16 -1.89
C LYS A 206 -15.82 7.54 -1.72
N ASP A 207 -17.10 7.58 -1.32
CA ASP A 207 -17.85 8.81 -1.10
C ASP A 207 -17.55 9.45 0.27
N SER A 208 -16.87 8.71 1.17
CA SER A 208 -16.47 9.24 2.47
C SER A 208 -15.34 10.26 2.33
N HIS A 209 -15.49 11.40 2.99
CA HIS A 209 -14.48 12.46 3.02
C HIS A 209 -13.24 12.13 3.87
N PHE A 210 -13.34 11.15 4.78
CA PHE A 210 -12.24 10.75 5.67
C PHE A 210 -11.50 9.50 5.16
N ILE A 211 -11.97 8.89 4.06
CA ILE A 211 -11.29 7.77 3.43
C ILE A 211 -10.47 8.30 2.25
N PRO A 212 -9.15 8.03 2.20
CA PRO A 212 -8.32 8.51 1.11
C PRO A 212 -8.83 8.05 -0.25
N LYS A 213 -8.79 8.94 -1.24
CA LYS A 213 -9.30 8.62 -2.59
C LYS A 213 -8.38 7.67 -3.33
N ILE A 214 -8.96 6.70 -4.03
CA ILE A 214 -8.24 5.86 -5.00
C ILE A 214 -8.31 6.58 -6.35
N TYR A 215 -7.14 6.87 -6.94
CA TYR A 215 -7.05 7.51 -8.25
C TYR A 215 -7.15 6.49 -9.40
N GLY A 216 -6.79 5.24 -9.14
CA GLY A 216 -6.86 4.15 -10.11
C GLY A 216 -5.85 3.07 -9.79
N THR A 217 -5.62 2.17 -10.74
CA THR A 217 -4.92 0.90 -10.50
C THR A 217 -4.11 0.44 -11.70
N CYS A 218 -3.22 -0.52 -11.46
CA CYS A 218 -2.52 -1.30 -12.47
C CYS A 218 -2.22 -2.71 -11.92
N GLY A 219 -2.87 -3.73 -12.46
CA GLY A 219 -2.81 -5.08 -11.90
C GLY A 219 -3.29 -5.13 -10.45
N GLY A 220 -2.51 -5.78 -9.57
CA GLY A 220 -2.76 -5.80 -8.12
C GLY A 220 -2.32 -4.54 -7.38
N VAL A 221 -1.93 -3.48 -8.08
CA VAL A 221 -1.40 -2.24 -7.51
C VAL A 221 -2.43 -1.14 -7.64
N TYR A 222 -2.59 -0.32 -6.61
CA TYR A 222 -3.47 0.85 -6.64
C TYR A 222 -2.73 2.13 -6.26
N VAL A 223 -3.16 3.23 -6.85
CA VAL A 223 -2.65 4.57 -6.61
C VAL A 223 -3.72 5.36 -5.87
N MET A 224 -3.33 6.01 -4.78
CA MET A 224 -4.25 6.71 -3.89
C MET A 224 -3.71 8.07 -3.47
N GLU A 225 -4.59 8.85 -2.86
CA GLU A 225 -4.28 10.13 -2.24
C GLU A 225 -3.15 10.01 -1.21
N TYR A 226 -2.25 10.98 -1.22
CA TYR A 226 -1.21 11.10 -0.21
C TYR A 226 -1.78 11.70 1.07
N ALA A 227 -1.90 10.87 2.10
CA ALA A 227 -2.16 11.29 3.46
C ALA A 227 -0.81 11.43 4.20
N PRO A 228 -0.39 12.66 4.58
CA PRO A 228 0.84 12.84 5.34
C PRO A 228 0.67 12.34 6.77
N SER A 229 1.72 11.74 7.34
CA SER A 229 1.69 11.35 8.74
C SER A 229 1.34 12.53 9.65
N GLY A 230 0.49 12.30 10.66
CA GLY A 230 0.10 13.26 11.68
C GLY A 230 1.23 13.79 12.58
N GLU A 231 2.32 14.30 12.01
CA GLU A 231 3.48 14.86 12.73
C GLU A 231 3.08 16.00 13.67
N ASN A 232 1.96 16.68 13.38
CA ASN A 232 1.36 17.72 14.23
C ASN A 232 0.77 17.17 15.55
N LEU A 233 0.51 15.86 15.63
CA LEU A 233 0.08 15.15 16.85
C LEU A 233 1.26 14.67 17.70
N ASN A 234 2.51 15.01 17.32
CA ASN A 234 3.68 14.69 18.12
C ASN A 234 3.70 15.50 19.43
N SER A 235 3.32 14.83 20.52
CA SER A 235 3.53 15.27 21.90
C SER A 235 4.92 14.94 22.44
N SER A 236 5.80 14.27 21.67
CA SER A 236 7.12 13.85 22.17
C SER A 236 8.09 15.04 22.23
N PRO A 237 8.65 15.37 23.41
CA PRO A 237 9.67 16.39 23.53
C PRO A 237 11.00 15.81 23.05
N SER A 238 11.20 15.70 21.74
CA SER A 238 12.55 15.54 21.22
C SER A 238 13.29 16.85 21.46
N ILE A 239 14.23 16.81 22.41
CA ILE A 239 15.04 17.94 22.93
C ILE A 239 15.70 18.78 21.81
N PHE A 240 15.80 18.26 20.59
CA PHE A 240 16.54 18.90 19.51
C PHE A 240 15.77 19.27 18.24
N THR A 241 14.54 18.80 17.98
CA THR A 241 13.94 18.99 16.63
C THR A 241 12.41 18.90 16.49
N ALA A 242 11.59 19.01 17.54
CA ALA A 242 10.13 18.97 17.36
C ALA A 242 9.50 20.37 17.27
N LYS A 243 9.09 20.80 16.06
CA LYS A 243 8.13 21.90 15.90
C LYS A 243 6.82 21.50 16.57
N LYS A 244 6.49 22.18 17.68
CA LYS A 244 5.25 21.97 18.44
C LYS A 244 4.10 22.61 17.65
N GLY A 245 3.13 21.81 17.18
CA GLY A 245 1.88 22.37 16.67
C GLY A 245 1.20 23.26 17.73
N GLY A 246 0.39 24.23 17.31
CA GLY A 246 -0.34 25.10 18.25
C GLY A 246 -1.37 24.31 19.09
N TRP A 247 -1.79 24.82 20.26
CA TRP A 247 -2.90 24.19 21.00
C TRP A 247 -4.19 24.16 20.18
N VAL A 248 -4.49 25.26 19.50
CA VAL A 248 -5.66 25.42 18.63
C VAL A 248 -5.65 24.37 17.50
N GLU A 249 -4.52 24.17 16.85
CA GLU A 249 -4.35 23.17 15.79
C GLU A 249 -4.60 21.76 16.31
N ARG A 250 -4.02 21.39 17.46
CA ARG A 250 -4.27 20.08 18.09
C ARG A 250 -5.73 19.89 18.49
N ALA A 251 -6.37 20.93 19.04
CA ALA A 251 -7.78 20.88 19.40
C ALA A 251 -8.67 20.70 18.16
N SER A 252 -8.36 21.38 17.06
CA SER A 252 -9.04 21.21 15.78
C SER A 252 -8.91 19.79 15.23
N ILE A 253 -7.71 19.19 15.27
CA ILE A 253 -7.51 17.80 14.82
C ILE A 253 -8.28 16.83 15.73
N ALA A 254 -8.28 17.05 17.05
CA ALA A 254 -9.03 16.22 17.98
C ALA A 254 -10.54 16.24 17.71
N LEU A 255 -11.11 17.40 17.35
CA LEU A 255 -12.50 17.51 16.93
C LEU A 255 -12.76 16.71 15.64
N GLN A 256 -11.89 16.82 14.64
CA GLN A 256 -12.02 16.03 13.40
C GLN A 256 -11.95 14.51 13.67
N ILE A 257 -11.10 14.07 14.60
CA ILE A 257 -11.05 12.66 15.01
C ILE A 257 -12.37 12.22 15.66
N LEU A 258 -12.97 13.07 16.50
CA LEU A 258 -14.27 12.77 17.09
C LEU A 258 -15.37 12.70 16.03
N ASP A 259 -15.36 13.60 15.05
CA ASP A 259 -16.28 13.57 13.91
C ASP A 259 -16.13 12.28 13.09
N ILE A 260 -14.89 11.82 12.87
CA ILE A 260 -14.61 10.53 12.23
C ILE A 260 -15.15 9.38 13.08
N CYS A 261 -14.88 9.33 14.39
CA CYS A 261 -15.40 8.29 15.27
C CYS A 261 -16.93 8.23 15.23
N GLN A 262 -17.59 9.38 15.23
CA GLN A 262 -19.04 9.46 15.12
C GLN A 262 -19.53 8.95 13.76
N SER A 263 -18.85 9.31 12.67
CA SER A 263 -19.17 8.85 11.32
C SER A 263 -19.00 7.32 11.20
N LEU A 264 -17.97 6.75 11.83
CA LEU A 264 -17.72 5.30 11.85
C LEU A 264 -18.80 4.51 12.60
N ASP A 265 -19.45 5.11 13.60
CA ASP A 265 -20.55 4.49 14.35
C ASP A 265 -21.91 4.61 13.63
N ILE A 266 -22.13 5.67 12.85
CA ILE A 266 -23.46 6.04 12.33
C ILE A 266 -23.61 5.84 10.82
N ASP A 267 -22.57 6.09 10.04
CA ASP A 267 -22.68 6.15 8.57
C ASP A 267 -22.53 4.78 7.89
N PHE A 268 -22.12 3.76 8.65
CA PHE A 268 -21.94 2.38 8.17
C PHE A 268 -23.13 1.49 8.56
N HIS A 269 -23.38 0.45 7.78
CA HIS A 269 -24.46 -0.51 8.07
C HIS A 269 -24.30 -1.20 9.43
N GLU A 270 -23.06 -1.41 9.84
CA GLU A 270 -22.67 -1.85 11.18
C GLU A 270 -21.58 -0.89 11.72
N PRO A 271 -21.55 -0.60 13.03
CA PRO A 271 -20.52 0.24 13.62
C PRO A 271 -19.12 -0.30 13.32
N LEU A 272 -18.27 0.55 12.73
CA LEU A 272 -16.94 0.15 12.34
C LEU A 272 -15.91 0.55 13.41
N HIS A 273 -15.36 -0.46 14.08
CA HIS A 273 -14.36 -0.24 15.11
C HIS A 273 -12.94 -0.31 14.55
N PHE A 274 -12.27 0.84 14.43
CA PHE A 274 -10.83 0.89 14.17
C PHE A 274 -10.05 0.56 15.44
N CYS A 275 -9.56 -0.68 15.54
CA CYS A 275 -8.82 -1.14 16.73
C CYS A 275 -7.32 -0.75 16.71
N ASP A 276 -6.81 -0.21 15.60
CA ASP A 276 -5.40 0.17 15.43
C ASP A 276 -5.17 1.68 15.26
N VAL A 277 -5.85 2.49 16.07
CA VAL A 277 -5.68 3.94 16.08
C VAL A 277 -4.35 4.28 16.77
N ARG A 278 -3.32 4.54 15.98
CA ARG A 278 -2.00 5.03 16.43
C ARG A 278 -1.70 6.38 15.79
N LYS A 279 -0.73 7.13 16.32
CA LYS A 279 -0.26 8.41 15.74
C LYS A 279 0.12 8.33 14.25
N LYS A 280 0.58 7.15 13.81
CA LYS A 280 0.93 6.84 12.41
C LYS A 280 -0.27 6.40 11.54
N THR A 281 -1.45 6.27 12.15
CA THR A 281 -2.71 5.83 11.53
C THR A 281 -3.72 6.99 11.47
N LEU A 282 -3.50 8.05 12.25
CA LEU A 282 -4.29 9.27 12.27
C LEU A 282 -3.60 10.29 11.37
N ASP A 283 -4.03 10.30 10.10
CA ASP A 283 -3.57 11.23 9.06
C ASP A 283 -4.72 12.14 8.65
#